data_AF-A0A9X0R7Y8-F1
#
_entry.id   AF-A0A9X0R7Y8-F1
#
_cell.length_a   1.000
_cell.length_b   1.000
_cell.length_c   1.000
_cell.angle_alpha   90.00
_cell.angle_beta   90.00
_cell.angle_gamma   90.00
#
_symmetry.space_group_name_H-M   'P 1'
#
loop_
_entity.id
_entity.type
_entity.pdbx_description
1 polymer ?
#
loop_
_entity_poly.entity_id
_entity_poly.type
_entity_poly.pdbx_seq_one_letter_code
_entity_poly.pdbx_strand_id
1 'polypeptide(L)'
;MDIKFKYAIIFSASDEADVHDAAIYFDKIGYNSHLDSHNGILVAPDKTPVEIVIEFQKYMETKEKTHEILSARLIRFYDEGDLLNAKLDYTINNS
;
A
#
# COMPACT_ATOMS: atom_id res chain seq x y z
N MET A 1 -3.97 27.56 -7.22
CA MET A 1 -3.95 26.15 -7.63
C MET A 1 -4.22 25.37 -6.36
N ASP A 2 -5.40 24.75 -6.22
CA ASP A 2 -5.69 23.91 -5.05
C ASP A 2 -4.84 22.65 -5.14
N ILE A 3 -3.92 22.50 -4.19
CA ILE A 3 -3.07 21.32 -4.14
C ILE A 3 -3.93 20.17 -3.60
N LYS A 4 -4.30 19.23 -4.46
CA LYS A 4 -5.08 18.05 -4.08
C LYS A 4 -4.12 16.92 -3.69
N PHE A 5 -4.09 16.60 -2.40
CA PHE A 5 -3.35 15.46 -1.88
C PHE A 5 -3.94 14.13 -2.39
N LYS A 6 -3.06 13.14 -2.54
CA LYS A 6 -3.41 11.74 -2.78
C LYS A 6 -3.00 10.88 -1.58
N TYR A 7 -3.53 9.67 -1.53
CA TYR A 7 -3.29 8.72 -0.44
C TYR A 7 -2.88 7.35 -0.96
N ALA A 8 -2.03 6.68 -0.19
CA ALA A 8 -1.59 5.32 -0.45
C ALA A 8 -1.39 4.57 0.87
N ILE A 9 -1.46 3.24 0.82
CA ILE A 9 -0.92 2.39 1.88
C ILE A 9 0.44 1.88 1.44
N ILE A 10 1.46 2.09 2.27
CA ILE A 10 2.73 1.36 2.17
C ILE A 10 2.67 0.23 3.18
N PHE A 11 3.04 -0.98 2.77
CA PHE A 11 3.05 -2.15 3.63
C PHE A 11 4.28 -3.02 3.37
N SER A 12 4.63 -3.83 4.36
CA SER A 12 5.63 -4.88 4.27
C SER A 12 4.99 -6.23 4.54
N ALA A 13 5.48 -7.27 3.86
CA ALA A 13 5.02 -8.64 4.01
C ALA A 13 6.19 -9.60 4.27
N SER A 14 5.89 -10.78 4.79
CA SER A 14 6.90 -11.80 5.07
C SER A 14 7.45 -12.46 3.81
N ASP A 15 6.65 -12.54 2.74
CA ASP A 15 7.00 -13.14 1.46
C ASP A 15 6.62 -12.21 0.28
N GLU A 16 7.35 -12.30 -0.82
CA GLU A 16 7.03 -11.63 -2.08
C GLU A 16 5.66 -12.07 -2.62
N ALA A 17 5.28 -13.33 -2.43
CA ALA A 17 3.97 -13.84 -2.83
C ALA A 17 2.81 -13.05 -2.18
N ASP A 18 2.98 -12.59 -0.94
CA ASP A 18 1.97 -11.81 -0.22
C ASP A 18 1.81 -10.40 -0.78
N VAL A 19 2.92 -9.82 -1.23
CA VAL A 19 2.95 -8.51 -1.88
C VAL A 19 2.21 -8.57 -3.23
N HIS A 20 2.47 -9.60 -4.04
CA HIS A 20 1.80 -9.79 -5.32
C HIS A 20 0.31 -10.10 -5.18
N ASP A 21 -0.08 -10.94 -4.21
CA ASP A 21 -1.49 -11.21 -3.99
C ASP A 21 -2.26 -9.96 -3.54
N ALA A 22 -1.63 -9.09 -2.73
CA ALA A 22 -2.19 -7.78 -2.41
C ALA A 22 -2.43 -6.97 -3.68
N ALA A 23 -1.43 -6.87 -4.56
CA ALA A 23 -1.56 -6.13 -5.81
C ALA A 23 -2.71 -6.66 -6.67
N ILE A 24 -2.87 -7.98 -6.79
CA ILE A 24 -3.95 -8.61 -7.55
C ILE A 24 -5.32 -8.25 -6.95
N TYR A 25 -5.46 -8.25 -5.62
CA TYR A 25 -6.71 -7.86 -4.96
C TYR A 25 -7.04 -6.38 -5.25
N PHE A 26 -6.06 -5.50 -5.05
CA PHE A 26 -6.26 -4.05 -5.09
C PHE A 26 -6.39 -3.50 -6.53
N ASP A 27 -5.75 -4.12 -7.51
CA ASP A 27 -5.91 -3.79 -8.94
C ASP A 27 -7.36 -3.97 -9.40
N LYS A 28 -8.03 -5.07 -8.96
CA LYS A 28 -9.44 -5.35 -9.27
C LYS A 28 -10.41 -4.27 -8.79
N ILE A 29 -10.02 -3.49 -7.78
CA ILE A 29 -10.84 -2.42 -7.19
C ILE A 29 -10.27 -1.01 -7.45
N GLY A 30 -9.38 -0.91 -8.45
CA GLY A 30 -8.93 0.35 -9.05
C GLY A 30 -7.75 1.03 -8.35
N TYR A 31 -6.93 0.29 -7.60
CA TYR A 31 -5.68 0.82 -7.04
C TYR A 31 -4.53 0.56 -8.01
N ASN A 32 -3.62 1.52 -8.12
CA ASN A 32 -2.33 1.29 -8.74
C ASN A 32 -1.37 0.72 -7.70
N SER A 33 -0.54 -0.25 -8.08
CA SER A 33 0.44 -0.86 -7.19
C SER A 33 1.88 -0.59 -7.64
N HIS A 34 2.75 -0.32 -6.67
CA HIS A 34 4.21 -0.31 -6.87
C HIS A 34 4.82 -1.32 -5.92
N LEU A 35 5.51 -2.32 -6.48
CA LEU A 35 5.98 -3.47 -5.72
C LEU A 35 7.51 -3.51 -5.64
N ASP A 36 7.97 -4.12 -4.57
CA ASP A 36 9.35 -4.53 -4.29
C ASP A 36 9.29 -5.93 -3.66
N SER A 37 10.44 -6.55 -3.38
CA SER A 37 10.48 -7.95 -2.91
C SER A 37 9.58 -8.21 -1.69
N HIS A 38 9.67 -7.40 -0.63
CA HIS A 38 8.89 -7.56 0.60
C HIS A 38 8.00 -6.35 0.90
N ASN A 39 7.89 -5.40 -0.02
CA ASN A 39 7.18 -4.14 0.21
C ASN A 39 6.21 -3.85 -0.93
N GLY A 40 5.03 -3.36 -0.60
CA GLY A 40 4.05 -2.90 -1.57
C GLY A 40 3.53 -1.51 -1.26
N ILE A 41 3.21 -0.77 -2.30
CA ILE A 41 2.53 0.53 -2.23
C ILE A 41 1.25 0.42 -3.02
N LEU A 42 0.12 0.72 -2.37
CA LEU A 42 -1.21 0.68 -2.96
C LEU A 42 -1.76 2.10 -3.03
N VAL A 43 -1.82 2.65 -4.24
CA VAL A 43 -2.23 4.03 -4.52
C VAL A 43 -3.68 4.05 -4.99
N ALA A 44 -4.55 4.78 -4.30
CA ALA A 44 -5.91 5.05 -4.75
C ALA A 44 -6.14 6.57 -4.83
N PRO A 45 -5.93 7.19 -6.00
CA PRO A 45 -5.98 8.66 -6.13
C PRO A 45 -7.40 9.23 -5.94
N ASP A 46 -8.42 8.40 -6.15
CA ASP A 46 -9.83 8.81 -6.10
C ASP A 46 -10.58 8.33 -4.85
N LYS A 47 -9.89 7.63 -3.92
CA LYS A 47 -10.48 7.15 -2.67
C LYS A 47 -10.07 8.02 -1.50
N THR A 48 -10.97 8.16 -0.53
CA THR A 48 -10.68 8.83 0.73
C THR A 48 -9.76 7.96 1.61
N PRO A 49 -9.04 8.57 2.58
CA PRO A 49 -8.21 7.84 3.54
C PRO A 49 -8.95 6.71 4.27
N VAL A 50 -10.22 6.96 4.63
CA VAL A 50 -11.06 6.00 5.35
C VAL A 50 -11.42 4.81 4.48
N GLU A 51 -11.82 5.06 3.22
CA GLU A 51 -12.10 3.98 2.26
C GLU A 51 -10.86 3.10 2.03
N ILE A 52 -9.68 3.71 1.96
CA ILE A 52 -8.43 2.98 1.78
C ILE A 52 -8.15 2.04 2.95
N VAL A 53 -8.31 2.52 4.19
CA VAL A 53 -8.11 1.69 5.38
C VAL A 53 -9.14 0.56 5.45
N ILE A 54 -10.41 0.84 5.14
CA ILE A 54 -11.48 -0.18 5.15
C ILE A 54 -11.20 -1.28 4.13
N GLU A 55 -10.84 -0.94 2.89
CA GLU A 55 -10.53 -1.95 1.87
C GLU A 55 -9.28 -2.78 2.24
N PHE A 56 -8.28 -2.16 2.87
CA PHE A 56 -7.12 -2.87 3.40
C PHE A 56 -7.49 -3.85 4.52
N GLN A 57 -8.37 -3.47 5.44
CA GLN A 57 -8.86 -4.37 6.48
C GLN A 57 -9.65 -5.55 5.91
N LYS A 58 -10.53 -5.30 4.93
CA LYS A 58 -11.27 -6.37 4.23
C LYS A 58 -10.31 -7.36 3.56
N TYR A 59 -9.27 -6.87 2.90
CA TYR A 59 -8.23 -7.71 2.32
C TYR A 59 -7.58 -8.60 3.39
N MET A 60 -7.19 -8.03 4.54
CA MET A 60 -6.60 -8.79 5.65
C MET A 60 -7.53 -9.88 6.20
N GLU A 61 -8.85 -9.67 6.18
CA GLU A 61 -9.83 -10.68 6.62
C GLU A 61 -9.96 -11.86 5.63
N THR A 62 -9.64 -11.64 4.35
CA THR A 62 -9.74 -12.69 3.31
C THR A 62 -8.51 -13.58 3.20
N LYS A 63 -7.44 -13.27 3.95
CA LYS A 63 -6.15 -13.93 3.81
C LYS A 63 -6.06 -15.28 4.50
N GLU A 64 -5.40 -16.23 3.83
CA GLU A 64 -4.98 -17.47 4.46
C GLU A 64 -3.99 -17.17 5.59
N LYS A 65 -4.04 -17.97 6.67
CA LYS A 65 -3.24 -17.76 7.89
C LYS A 65 -1.72 -17.77 7.67
N THR A 66 -1.25 -18.21 6.51
CA THR A 66 0.16 -18.29 6.13
C THR A 66 0.67 -17.02 5.46
N HIS A 67 -0.22 -16.13 5.00
CA HIS A 67 0.15 -14.84 4.41
C HIS A 67 0.25 -13.81 5.54
N GLU A 68 1.39 -13.14 5.66
CA GLU A 68 1.66 -12.24 6.79
C GLU A 68 2.06 -10.85 6.32
N ILE A 69 1.16 -9.88 6.47
CA ILE A 69 1.51 -8.46 6.40
C ILE A 69 2.14 -8.06 7.73
N LEU A 70 3.42 -7.74 7.71
CA LEU A 70 4.23 -7.43 8.90
C LEU A 70 3.96 -6.01 9.40
N SER A 71 3.74 -5.06 8.49
CA SER A 71 3.38 -3.70 8.84
C SER A 71 2.65 -2.99 7.70
N ALA A 72 1.82 -2.00 8.02
CA ALA A 72 1.13 -1.17 7.04
C ALA A 72 0.94 0.25 7.57
N ARG A 73 1.10 1.25 6.70
CA ARG A 73 0.95 2.67 7.02
C ARG A 73 0.23 3.39 5.90
N LEU A 74 -0.80 4.16 6.27
CA LEU A 74 -1.41 5.14 5.38
C LEU A 74 -0.52 6.37 5.25
N ILE A 75 -0.23 6.76 4.02
CA ILE A 75 0.57 7.95 3.69
C ILE A 75 -0.22 8.91 2.83
N ARG A 76 0.19 10.18 2.90
CA ARG A 76 -0.31 11.28 2.08
C ARG A 76 0.84 11.79 1.22
N PHE A 77 0.59 12.06 -0.05
CA PHE A 77 1.61 12.52 -0.99
C PHE A 77 1.02 13.48 -2.04
N TYR A 78 1.87 14.31 -2.67
CA TYR A 78 1.45 15.22 -3.73
C TYR A 78 1.72 14.62 -5.12
N ASP A 79 2.91 14.06 -5.31
CA ASP A 79 3.37 13.48 -6.58
C ASP A 79 4.16 12.17 -6.39
N GLU A 80 4.63 11.59 -7.49
CA GLU A 80 5.41 10.35 -7.46
C GLU A 80 6.76 10.49 -6.76
N GLY A 81 7.36 11.69 -6.73
CA GLY A 81 8.60 11.94 -6.00
C GLY A 81 8.42 11.79 -4.50
N ASP A 82 7.34 12.34 -3.95
CA ASP A 82 6.96 12.14 -2.55
C ASP A 82 6.70 10.66 -2.22
N LEU A 83 6.06 9.95 -3.16
CA LEU A 83 5.75 8.53 -3.00
C LEU A 83 7.04 7.69 -2.90
N LEU A 84 8.01 7.96 -3.76
CA LEU A 84 9.31 7.31 -3.76
C LEU A 84 10.12 7.62 -2.50
N ASN A 85 10.08 8.87 -2.02
CA ASN A 85 10.73 9.24 -0.76
C ASN A 85 10.09 8.52 0.44
N ALA A 86 8.76 8.45 0.49
CA ALA A 86 8.04 7.72 1.54
C ALA A 86 8.36 6.22 1.52
N LYS A 87 8.58 5.63 0.33
CA LYS A 87 9.06 4.25 0.17
C LYS A 87 10.46 4.08 0.77
N LEU A 88 11.40 4.94 0.40
CA LEU A 88 12.79 4.88 0.87
C LEU A 88 12.88 4.97 2.40
N ASP A 89 12.19 5.94 3.00
CA ASP A 89 12.14 6.09 4.45
C ASP A 89 11.55 4.86 5.15
N TYR A 90 10.56 4.22 4.52
CA TYR A 90 9.93 3.03 5.08
C TYR A 90 10.83 1.79 5.01
N THR A 91 11.57 1.60 3.91
CA THR A 91 12.52 0.49 3.77
C THR A 91 13.69 0.61 4.76
N ILE A 92 14.22 1.82 5.00
CA ILE A 92 15.33 2.03 5.94
C ILE A 92 14.93 1.69 7.38
N ASN A 93 13.70 2.00 7.79
CA ASN A 93 13.24 1.75 9.17
C ASN A 93 12.83 0.30 9.45
N ASN A 94 12.75 -0.55 8.42
CA ASN A 94 12.42 -1.98 8.53
C ASN A 94 13.61 -2.91 8.22
N SER A 95 14.82 -2.36 8.06
CA SER A 95 16.09 -3.09 7.85
C SER A 95 16.87 -3.24 9.16
#